data_AF-A0A1Q7UY95-F1
#
_entry.id   AF-A0A1Q7UY95-F1
#
_cell.length_a   1.000
_cell.length_b   1.000
_cell.length_c   1.000
_cell.angle_alpha   90.00
_cell.angle_beta   90.00
_cell.angle_gamma   90.00
#
_symmetry.space_group_name_H-M   'P 1'
#
loop_
_entity.id
_entity.type
_entity.pdbx_description
1 polymer ?
#
loop_
_entity_poly.entity_id
_entity_poly.type
_entity_poly.pdbx_seq_one_letter_code
_entity_poly.pdbx_strand_id
1 'polypeptide(L)'
;MNAKARPRGFGWPWFALSVAFALHVTDEASTGFLNVYNPTVTAMRERWGWFPMPTFQFGEWLVGLIVAVAICFALTPLAARNVRWLRPFAWFYALIMFLNGLGHTLFTILGHTLPSVTFPRPAPGFYSSPLLLIASMWLITRLRKTSRTRASLVTT
;
A
#
# COMPACT_ATOMS: atom_id res chain seq x y z
N MET A 1 36.30 -12.34 16.35
CA MET A 1 34.92 -12.64 16.79
C MET A 1 33.95 -12.15 15.72
N ASN A 2 33.38 -13.06 14.91
CA ASN A 2 32.40 -12.70 13.88
C ASN A 2 31.02 -12.52 14.54
N ALA A 3 30.66 -11.29 14.90
CA ALA A 3 29.28 -10.98 15.25
C ALA A 3 28.43 -11.16 14.00
N LYS A 4 27.78 -12.32 13.85
CA LYS A 4 26.70 -12.51 12.86
C LYS A 4 25.67 -11.42 13.13
N ALA A 5 25.66 -10.38 12.28
CA ALA A 5 24.68 -9.31 12.34
C ALA A 5 23.29 -9.95 12.41
N ARG A 6 22.55 -9.71 13.50
CA ARG A 6 21.17 -10.19 13.61
C ARG A 6 20.42 -9.73 12.36
N PRO A 7 19.67 -10.60 11.67
CA PRO A 7 18.86 -10.18 10.54
C PRO A 7 17.97 -9.02 10.99
N ARG A 8 18.22 -7.81 10.46
CA ARG A 8 17.37 -6.64 10.78
C ARG A 8 15.90 -7.04 10.56
N GLY A 9 15.00 -6.67 11.46
CA GLY A 9 13.57 -7.00 11.30
C GLY A 9 12.95 -6.37 10.04
N PHE A 10 11.63 -6.42 9.95
CA PHE A 10 10.89 -5.72 8.88
C PHE A 10 10.43 -4.31 9.29
N GLY A 11 10.89 -3.78 10.44
CA GLY A 11 10.49 -2.46 10.94
C GLY A 11 10.87 -1.28 10.06
N TRP A 12 12.11 -1.22 9.55
CA TRP A 12 12.51 -0.15 8.62
C TRP A 12 11.70 -0.13 7.31
N PRO A 13 11.52 -1.28 6.62
CA PRO A 13 10.63 -1.34 5.46
C PRO A 13 9.17 -1.00 5.79
N TRP A 14 8.65 -1.43 6.95
CA TRP A 14 7.31 -1.07 7.42
C TRP A 14 7.16 0.45 7.59
N PHE A 15 8.13 1.08 8.26
CA PHE A 15 8.15 2.52 8.46
C PHE A 15 8.24 3.27 7.13
N ALA A 16 9.14 2.86 6.24
CA ALA A 16 9.26 3.46 4.92
C ALA A 16 7.97 3.33 4.09
N LEU A 17 7.30 2.18 4.16
CA LEU A 17 5.99 2.00 3.52
C LEU A 17 4.90 2.88 4.16
N SER A 18 4.95 3.10 5.47
CA SER A 18 4.03 4.01 6.18
C SER A 18 4.21 5.46 5.75
N VAL A 19 5.47 5.90 5.57
CA VAL A 19 5.79 7.22 5.00
C VAL A 19 5.31 7.31 3.55
N ALA A 20 5.59 6.30 2.72
CA ALA A 20 5.13 6.29 1.33
C ALA A 20 3.61 6.33 1.24
N PHE A 21 2.90 5.61 2.13
CA PHE A 21 1.44 5.63 2.18
C PHE A 21 0.91 7.02 2.58
N ALA A 22 1.48 7.66 3.60
CA ALA A 22 1.08 9.02 3.98
C ALA A 22 1.27 10.05 2.84
N LEU A 23 2.41 9.96 2.14
CA LEU A 23 2.68 10.79 0.97
C LEU A 23 1.68 10.52 -0.16
N HIS A 24 1.32 9.25 -0.35
CA HIS A 24 0.37 8.85 -1.38
C HIS A 24 -1.05 9.33 -1.10
N VAL A 25 -1.52 9.24 0.15
CA VAL A 25 -2.81 9.84 0.56
C VAL A 25 -2.83 11.35 0.28
N THR A 26 -1.71 12.04 0.58
CA THR A 26 -1.58 13.48 0.31
C THR A 26 -1.64 13.78 -1.18
N ASP A 27 -0.96 12.99 -2.01
CA ASP A 27 -0.95 13.10 -3.47
C ASP A 27 -2.36 12.88 -4.05
N GLU A 28 -3.03 11.77 -3.68
CA GLU A 28 -4.40 11.46 -4.09
C GLU A 28 -5.40 12.55 -3.70
N ALA A 29 -5.27 13.10 -2.48
CA ALA A 29 -6.11 14.18 -2.01
C ALA A 29 -5.90 15.47 -2.81
N SER A 30 -4.65 15.77 -3.17
CA SER A 30 -4.26 16.97 -3.91
C SER A 30 -4.57 16.88 -5.40
N THR A 31 -4.66 15.66 -5.95
CA THR A 31 -4.89 15.39 -7.38
C THR A 31 -6.30 14.92 -7.70
N GLY A 32 -7.19 14.86 -6.70
CA GLY A 32 -8.62 14.63 -6.92
C GLY A 32 -8.98 13.16 -7.18
N PHE A 33 -8.34 12.22 -6.47
CA PHE A 33 -8.56 10.77 -6.64
C PHE A 33 -10.04 10.35 -6.66
N LEU A 34 -10.88 10.92 -5.79
CA LEU A 34 -12.30 10.56 -5.73
C LEU A 34 -13.09 10.92 -7.00
N ASN A 35 -12.61 11.87 -7.80
CA ASN A 35 -13.21 12.20 -9.10
C ASN A 35 -13.02 11.09 -10.13
N VAL A 36 -12.08 10.16 -9.90
CA VAL A 36 -11.86 8.97 -10.72
C VAL A 36 -12.42 7.73 -10.05
N TYR A 37 -12.17 7.58 -8.75
CA TYR A 37 -12.59 6.41 -7.98
C TYR A 37 -14.11 6.25 -7.92
N ASN A 38 -14.86 7.29 -7.51
CA ASN A 38 -16.31 7.17 -7.34
C ASN A 38 -17.02 6.84 -8.67
N PRO A 39 -16.73 7.52 -9.81
CA PRO A 39 -17.29 7.13 -11.09
C PRO A 39 -16.91 5.70 -11.52
N THR A 40 -15.67 5.27 -11.24
CA THR A 40 -15.24 3.88 -11.51
C THR A 40 -16.08 2.88 -10.72
N VAL A 41 -16.30 3.12 -9.42
CA VAL A 41 -17.11 2.26 -8.56
C VAL A 41 -18.56 2.20 -9.06
N THR A 42 -19.16 3.34 -9.39
CA THR A 42 -20.52 3.40 -9.91
C THR A 42 -20.64 2.63 -11.22
N ALA A 43 -19.73 2.87 -12.18
CA ALA A 43 -19.73 2.16 -13.46
C ALA A 43 -19.52 0.63 -13.30
N MET A 44 -18.65 0.22 -12.37
CA MET A 44 -18.48 -1.20 -12.04
C MET A 44 -19.76 -1.81 -11.45
N ARG A 45 -20.45 -1.08 -10.58
CA ARG A 45 -21.69 -1.55 -9.93
C ARG A 45 -22.86 -1.61 -10.92
N GLU A 46 -22.95 -0.67 -11.84
CA GLU A 46 -23.93 -0.71 -12.94
C GLU A 46 -23.73 -1.96 -13.81
N ARG A 47 -22.47 -2.34 -14.07
CA ARG A 47 -22.15 -3.55 -14.83
C ARG A 47 -22.30 -4.84 -14.01
N TRP A 48 -21.93 -4.78 -12.73
CA TRP A 48 -21.88 -5.90 -11.80
C TRP A 48 -22.45 -5.47 -10.45
N GLY A 49 -23.77 -5.63 -10.27
CA GLY A 49 -24.49 -5.14 -9.09
C GLY A 49 -23.95 -5.59 -7.72
N TRP A 50 -23.19 -6.69 -7.67
CA TRP A 50 -22.54 -7.20 -6.46
C TRP A 50 -21.18 -6.55 -6.13
N PHE A 51 -20.71 -5.60 -6.95
CA PHE A 51 -19.39 -4.99 -6.78
C PHE A 51 -19.28 -4.30 -5.40
N PRO A 52 -18.36 -4.77 -4.52
CA PRO A 52 -18.44 -4.51 -3.08
C PRO A 52 -17.85 -3.16 -2.65
N MET A 53 -17.20 -2.43 -3.54
CA MET A 53 -16.53 -1.18 -3.19
C MET A 53 -17.58 -0.07 -2.98
N PRO A 54 -17.52 0.69 -1.88
CA PRO A 54 -18.42 1.83 -1.65
C PRO A 54 -17.93 3.07 -2.41
N THR A 55 -18.81 4.06 -2.54
CA THR A 55 -18.42 5.44 -2.89
C THR A 55 -18.17 6.22 -1.61
N PHE A 56 -17.29 7.21 -1.66
CA PHE A 56 -16.96 8.00 -0.46
C PHE A 56 -17.17 9.49 -0.66
N GLN A 57 -17.49 10.19 0.44
CA GLN A 57 -17.29 11.63 0.54
C GLN A 57 -15.82 11.92 0.88
N PHE A 58 -15.32 13.08 0.43
CA PHE A 58 -13.91 13.45 0.61
C PHE A 58 -13.46 13.43 2.07
N GLY A 59 -14.25 14.01 2.98
CA GLY A 59 -13.91 14.05 4.41
C GLY A 59 -13.84 12.67 5.05
N GLU A 60 -14.82 11.80 4.78
CA GLU A 60 -14.87 10.44 5.33
C GLU A 60 -13.69 9.59 4.83
N TRP A 61 -13.42 9.65 3.53
CA TRP A 61 -12.29 8.99 2.89
C TRP A 61 -10.95 9.45 3.49
N LEU A 62 -10.75 10.77 3.58
CA LEU A 62 -9.49 11.33 4.06
C LEU A 62 -9.26 11.02 5.54
N VAL A 63 -10.28 11.16 6.38
CA VAL A 63 -10.18 10.83 7.82
C VAL A 63 -9.90 9.35 8.00
N GLY A 64 -10.58 8.46 7.26
CA GLY A 64 -10.32 7.02 7.30
C GLY A 64 -8.88 6.68 6.95
N LEU A 65 -8.32 7.31 5.92
CA LEU A 65 -6.93 7.11 5.51
C LEU A 65 -5.92 7.70 6.50
N ILE A 66 -6.18 8.87 7.08
CA ILE A 66 -5.35 9.45 8.15
C ILE A 66 -5.28 8.50 9.35
N VAL A 67 -6.43 7.95 9.77
CA VAL A 67 -6.49 6.97 10.86
C VAL A 67 -5.70 5.72 10.50
N ALA A 68 -5.85 5.19 9.28
CA ALA A 68 -5.10 4.02 8.82
C ALA A 68 -3.58 4.28 8.83
N VAL A 69 -3.13 5.43 8.32
CA VAL A 69 -1.73 5.87 8.34
C VAL A 69 -1.21 5.98 9.79
N ALA A 70 -1.99 6.60 10.69
CA ALA A 70 -1.63 6.73 12.10
C ALA A 70 -1.47 5.36 12.79
N ILE A 71 -2.36 4.41 12.52
CA ILE A 71 -2.26 3.02 13.00
C ILE A 71 -0.97 2.37 12.46
N CYS A 72 -0.68 2.51 11.16
CA CYS A 72 0.55 2.00 10.57
C CYS A 72 1.80 2.56 11.27
N PHE A 73 1.85 3.87 11.54
CA PHE A 73 2.94 4.46 12.32
C PHE A 73 3.01 3.90 13.74
N ALA A 74 1.88 3.82 14.45
CA ALA A 74 1.80 3.30 15.81
C ALA A 74 2.27 1.84 15.93
N LEU A 75 2.11 1.04 14.87
CA LEU A 75 2.59 -0.35 14.82
C LEU A 75 4.09 -0.49 14.47
N THR A 76 4.77 0.60 14.11
CA THR A 76 6.20 0.59 13.75
C THR A 76 7.11 0.00 14.84
N PRO A 77 6.96 0.31 16.14
CA PRO A 77 7.76 -0.29 17.20
C PRO A 77 7.61 -1.83 17.26
N LEU A 78 6.41 -2.34 16.99
CA LEU A 78 6.14 -3.78 16.94
C LEU A 78 6.79 -4.43 15.71
N ALA A 79 6.74 -3.75 14.56
CA ALA A 79 7.44 -4.17 13.35
C ALA A 79 8.98 -4.17 13.53
N ALA A 80 9.52 -3.18 14.24
CA ALA A 80 10.94 -3.10 14.61
C ALA A 80 11.36 -4.25 15.54
N ARG A 81 10.49 -4.65 16.47
CA ARG A 81 10.65 -5.85 17.32
C ARG A 81 10.41 -7.17 16.57
N ASN A 82 10.03 -7.11 15.29
CA ASN A 82 9.77 -8.29 14.44
C ASN A 82 8.75 -9.26 15.07
N VAL A 83 7.69 -8.72 15.69
CA VAL A 83 6.67 -9.56 16.34
C VAL A 83 5.98 -10.45 15.31
N ARG A 84 5.80 -11.73 15.63
CA ARG A 84 5.41 -12.75 14.65
C ARG A 84 3.98 -12.58 14.13
N TRP A 85 3.05 -12.20 15.01
CA TRP A 85 1.64 -12.04 14.65
C TRP A 85 1.39 -10.85 13.72
N LEU A 86 2.31 -9.88 13.65
CA LEU A 86 2.21 -8.73 12.74
C LEU A 86 2.60 -9.10 11.29
N ARG A 87 3.20 -10.27 11.06
CA ARG A 87 3.70 -10.66 9.73
C ARG A 87 2.60 -10.84 8.68
N PRO A 88 1.44 -11.49 8.95
CA PRO A 88 0.33 -11.54 8.00
C PRO A 88 -0.17 -10.14 7.63
N PHE A 89 -0.30 -9.24 8.61
CA PHE A 89 -0.68 -7.84 8.37
C PHE A 89 0.36 -7.10 7.53
N ALA A 90 1.65 -7.33 7.76
CA ALA A 90 2.71 -6.75 6.94
C ALA A 90 2.70 -7.26 5.49
N TRP A 91 2.37 -8.53 5.28
CA TRP A 91 2.17 -9.08 3.94
C TRP A 91 0.97 -8.45 3.23
N PHE A 92 -0.17 -8.39 3.92
CA PHE A 92 -1.39 -7.78 3.41
C PHE A 92 -1.18 -6.31 3.06
N TYR A 93 -0.60 -5.54 3.98
CA TYR A 93 -0.28 -4.13 3.80
C TYR A 93 0.65 -3.90 2.60
N ALA A 94 1.74 -4.67 2.51
CA ALA A 94 2.67 -4.56 1.38
C ALA A 94 1.99 -4.91 0.05
N LEU A 95 1.15 -5.95 0.01
CA LEU A 95 0.47 -6.36 -1.21
C LEU A 95 -0.54 -5.30 -1.69
N ILE A 96 -1.37 -4.76 -0.79
CA ILE A 96 -2.32 -3.70 -1.14
C ILE A 96 -1.59 -2.47 -1.68
N MET A 97 -0.55 -2.02 -0.98
CA MET A 97 0.20 -0.85 -1.40
C MET A 97 0.97 -1.08 -2.72
N PHE A 98 1.45 -2.30 -2.95
CA PHE A 98 2.05 -2.65 -4.24
C PHE A 98 1.02 -2.57 -5.38
N LEU A 99 -0.16 -3.18 -5.19
CA LEU A 99 -1.23 -3.18 -6.19
C LEU A 99 -1.80 -1.78 -6.43
N ASN A 100 -1.91 -0.98 -5.38
CA ASN A 100 -2.32 0.42 -5.48
C ASN A 100 -1.33 1.18 -6.37
N GLY A 101 -0.04 1.22 -6.02
CA GLY A 101 0.95 1.99 -6.79
C GLY A 101 1.10 1.48 -8.23
N LEU A 102 0.92 0.18 -8.46
CA LEU A 102 0.87 -0.41 -9.79
C LEU A 102 -0.36 0.10 -10.57
N GLY A 103 -1.53 0.12 -9.94
CA GLY A 103 -2.77 0.64 -10.52
C GLY A 103 -2.62 2.07 -11.03
N HIS A 104 -2.16 3.00 -10.18
CA HIS A 104 -1.95 4.40 -10.59
C HIS A 104 -0.94 4.56 -11.72
N THR A 105 0.09 3.71 -11.75
CA THR A 105 1.07 3.69 -12.85
C THR A 105 0.42 3.20 -14.16
N LEU A 106 -0.31 2.08 -14.12
CA LEU A 106 -0.98 1.52 -15.29
C LEU A 106 -2.09 2.45 -15.81
N PHE A 107 -2.93 2.96 -14.92
CA PHE A 107 -4.01 3.87 -15.26
C PHE A 107 -3.47 5.19 -15.83
N THR A 108 -2.30 5.66 -15.40
CA THR A 108 -1.62 6.79 -16.05
C THR A 108 -1.26 6.48 -17.50
N ILE A 109 -0.69 5.31 -17.76
CA ILE A 109 -0.32 4.88 -19.13
C ILE A 109 -1.58 4.73 -20.00
N LEU A 110 -2.64 4.13 -19.45
CA LEU A 110 -3.90 3.88 -20.16
C LEU A 110 -4.75 5.16 -20.33
N GLY A 111 -4.67 6.12 -19.40
CA GLY A 111 -5.51 7.32 -19.34
C GLY A 111 -6.96 7.09 -18.91
N HIS A 112 -7.27 5.89 -18.42
CA HIS A 112 -8.60 5.49 -17.99
C HIS A 112 -8.54 4.33 -17.00
N THR A 113 -9.55 4.20 -16.14
CA THR A 113 -9.75 3.02 -15.27
C THR A 113 -10.68 2.00 -15.92
N LEU A 114 -11.68 2.51 -16.64
CA LEU A 114 -12.62 1.80 -17.49
C LEU A 114 -12.76 2.57 -18.80
N PRO A 115 -13.15 1.93 -19.92
CA PRO A 115 -13.40 2.66 -21.17
C PRO A 115 -14.38 3.84 -21.03
N SER A 116 -15.32 3.75 -20.08
CA SER A 116 -16.29 4.81 -19.75
C SER A 116 -15.80 5.84 -18.73
N VAL A 117 -14.63 5.66 -18.12
CA VAL A 117 -14.08 6.53 -17.08
C VAL A 117 -12.64 6.92 -17.44
N THR A 118 -12.52 8.08 -18.08
CA THR A 118 -11.25 8.69 -18.50
C THR A 118 -10.87 9.84 -17.56
N PHE A 119 -9.60 10.21 -17.55
CA PHE A 119 -9.11 11.35 -16.76
C PHE A 119 -7.89 12.01 -17.41
N PRO A 120 -7.63 13.30 -17.13
CA PRO A 120 -6.38 13.95 -17.50
C PRO A 120 -5.20 13.18 -16.90
N ARG A 121 -4.17 12.94 -17.70
CA ARG A 121 -2.95 12.26 -17.24
C ARG A 121 -2.03 13.27 -16.52
N PRO A 122 -1.29 12.85 -15.48
CA PRO A 122 -1.23 11.50 -14.94
C PRO A 122 -2.44 11.17 -14.03
N ALA A 123 -2.68 9.88 -13.77
CA ALA A 123 -3.71 9.47 -12.82
C ALA A 123 -3.44 10.11 -11.45
N PRO A 124 -4.49 10.51 -10.69
CA PRO A 124 -4.32 11.00 -9.32
C PRO A 124 -3.49 10.01 -8.48
N GLY A 125 -2.53 10.46 -7.68
CA GLY A 125 -1.64 9.57 -6.90
C GLY A 125 -0.42 9.02 -7.67
N PHE A 126 -0.22 9.36 -8.95
CA PHE A 126 0.89 8.86 -9.76
C PHE A 126 2.27 9.29 -9.24
N TYR A 127 2.43 10.53 -8.77
CA TYR A 127 3.75 11.07 -8.40
C TYR A 127 4.38 10.33 -7.20
N SER A 128 3.54 9.87 -6.28
CA SER A 128 3.93 9.08 -5.10
C SER A 128 3.96 7.56 -5.35
N SER A 129 3.40 7.07 -6.46
CA SER A 129 3.31 5.64 -6.80
C SER A 129 4.68 4.92 -6.87
N PRO A 130 5.76 5.51 -7.43
CA PRO A 130 7.08 4.90 -7.38
C PRO A 130 7.58 4.61 -5.96
N LEU A 131 7.33 5.51 -5.01
CA LEU A 131 7.70 5.31 -3.60
C LEU A 131 6.91 4.15 -2.99
N LEU A 132 5.61 4.08 -3.29
CA LEU A 132 4.72 3.01 -2.83
C LEU A 132 5.19 1.63 -3.32
N LEU A 133 5.57 1.53 -4.60
CA LEU A 133 6.11 0.32 -5.23
C LEU A 133 7.45 -0.11 -4.61
N ILE A 134 8.40 0.82 -4.48
CA ILE A 134 9.73 0.53 -3.94
C ILE A 134 9.63 0.08 -2.47
N ALA A 135 8.87 0.81 -1.64
CA ALA A 135 8.75 0.51 -0.22
C ALA A 135 8.01 -0.82 0.02
N SER A 136 6.96 -1.11 -0.75
CA SER A 136 6.22 -2.38 -0.64
C SER A 136 7.06 -3.56 -1.08
N MET A 137 7.81 -3.45 -2.19
CA MET A 137 8.78 -4.46 -2.61
C MET A 137 9.86 -4.69 -1.55
N TRP A 138 10.36 -3.61 -0.93
CA TRP A 138 11.33 -3.73 0.14
C TRP A 138 10.76 -4.51 1.34
N LEU A 139 9.53 -4.22 1.76
CA LEU A 139 8.88 -4.95 2.85
C LEU A 139 8.67 -6.43 2.48
N ILE A 140 8.18 -6.73 1.27
CA ILE A 140 8.01 -8.10 0.75
C ILE A 140 9.33 -8.87 0.78
N THR A 141 10.42 -8.30 0.26
CA THR A 141 11.72 -8.97 0.24
C THR A 141 12.26 -9.24 1.64
N ARG A 142 12.04 -8.33 2.60
CA ARG A 142 12.44 -8.54 4.01
C ARG A 142 11.58 -9.58 4.72
N LEU A 143 10.28 -9.62 4.45
CA LEU A 143 9.39 -10.67 4.98
C LEU A 143 9.80 -12.06 4.46
N ARG A 144 10.13 -12.19 3.16
CA ARG A 144 10.64 -13.44 2.57
C ARG A 144 11.97 -13.89 3.19
N LYS A 145 12.95 -12.98 3.28
CA LYS A 145 14.28 -13.28 3.86
C LYS A 145 14.17 -13.75 5.31
N THR A 146 13.37 -13.07 6.13
CA THR A 146 13.19 -13.44 7.54
C THR A 146 12.44 -14.77 7.73
N SER A 147 11.53 -15.15 6.83
CA SER A 147 10.91 -16.49 6.84
C SER A 147 11.91 -17.60 6.50
N ARG A 148 12.73 -17.42 5.46
CA ARG A 148 13.72 -18.43 5.01
C ARG A 148 14.81 -18.70 6.04
N THR A 149 15.33 -17.65 6.68
CA THR A 149 16.33 -17.81 7.76
C THR A 149 15.76 -18.62 8.93
N ARG A 150 14.48 -18.44 9.26
CA ARG A 150 13.84 -19.18 10.35
C ARG A 150 13.67 -20.67 10.03
N ALA A 151 13.25 -21.00 8.80
CA ALA A 151 13.13 -22.39 8.37
C ALA A 151 14.47 -23.13 8.48
N SER A 152 15.57 -22.51 8.02
CA SER A 152 16.91 -23.09 8.09
C SER A 152 17.44 -23.34 9.52
N LEU A 153 16.93 -22.63 10.53
CA LEU A 153 17.31 -22.82 11.94
C LEU A 153 16.52 -23.93 12.64
N VAL A 154 15.40 -24.37 12.05
CA VAL A 154 14.57 -25.45 12.62
C VAL A 154 15.02 -26.81 12.06
N THR A 155 15.70 -26.84 10.92
CA THR A 155 16.15 -28.07 10.24
C THR A 155 17.60 -28.49 10.58
N THR A 156 18.26 -27.80 11.49
CA THR A 156 19.64 -28.09 11.98
C THR A 156 19.62 -28.36 13.47
#